data_AF-A0AAD2LQ93-F1
#
_entry.id   AF-A0AAD2LQ93-F1
#
_cell.length_a   1.000
_cell.length_b   1.000
_cell.length_c   1.000
_cell.angle_alpha   90.00
_cell.angle_beta   90.00
_cell.angle_gamma   90.00
#
_symmetry.space_group_name_H-M   'P 1'
#
loop_
_entity.id
_entity.type
_entity.pdbx_description
1 polymer ?
#
loop_
_entity_poly.entity_id
_entity_poly.type
_entity_poly.pdbx_seq_one_letter_code
_entity_poly.pdbx_strand_id
1 'polypeptide(L)'
;MERLALVEIRFAKLEEVSKIMEFIKNHWNKNHVFAYSKEALDFQYLDKYNQRYNIVLGLENNIIQSILGFTLLSQYDNKLKTNRDLWFGIWKSIKPAFGLALIKFLLETLKPKSIGNAGLSEHGIKYYKLFLYDKIEPLKHFYIKNDKKNIFHIADFKNSPSIHSLKSINLTYKILNLEEFIKS
;
A
#
# COMPACT_ATOMS: atom_id res chain seq x y z
N MET A 1 -3.22 9.13 40.87
CA MET A 1 -4.13 9.80 39.90
C MET A 1 -3.62 9.41 38.52
N GLU A 2 -4.20 8.37 37.91
CA GLU A 2 -3.81 7.96 36.56
C GLU A 2 -4.22 9.05 35.58
N ARG A 3 -3.25 9.62 34.85
CA ARG A 3 -3.52 10.56 33.77
C ARG A 3 -4.15 9.75 32.63
N LEU A 4 -5.43 9.97 32.34
CA LEU A 4 -6.08 9.40 31.16
C LEU A 4 -5.27 9.80 29.92
N ALA A 5 -4.76 8.81 29.18
CA ALA A 5 -4.07 9.06 27.93
C ALA A 5 -5.06 9.57 26.89
N LEU A 6 -4.72 10.66 26.20
CA LEU A 6 -5.55 11.18 25.11
C LEU A 6 -5.31 10.31 23.88
N VAL A 7 -6.32 9.56 23.46
CA VAL A 7 -6.30 8.73 22.26
C VAL A 7 -7.07 9.43 21.14
N GLU A 8 -6.43 9.54 19.97
CA GLU A 8 -7.03 10.13 18.76
C GLU A 8 -6.83 9.18 17.58
N ILE A 9 -7.88 9.02 16.76
CA ILE A 9 -7.80 8.34 15.47
C ILE A 9 -8.30 9.28 14.39
N ARG A 10 -7.47 9.55 13.40
CA ARG A 10 -7.79 10.48 12.31
C ARG A 10 -6.90 10.24 11.10
N PHE A 11 -7.22 10.92 10.00
CA PHE A 11 -6.32 10.98 8.86
C PHE A 11 -5.07 11.83 9.17
N ALA A 12 -3.97 11.45 8.53
CA ALA A 12 -2.70 12.17 8.57
C ALA A 12 -2.78 13.50 7.82
N LYS A 13 -2.20 14.54 8.41
CA LYS A 13 -2.03 15.86 7.79
C LYS A 13 -0.75 15.90 6.95
N LEU A 14 -0.64 16.88 6.06
CA LEU A 14 0.51 16.99 5.14
C LEU A 14 1.83 17.22 5.88
N GLU A 15 1.79 18.05 6.94
CA GLU A 15 2.94 18.38 7.78
C GLU A 15 3.46 17.21 8.63
N GLU A 16 2.70 16.11 8.71
CA GLU A 16 3.06 14.94 9.53
C GLU A 16 3.90 13.90 8.76
N VAL A 17 4.22 14.13 7.48
CA VAL A 17 4.97 13.18 6.64
C VAL A 17 6.29 12.75 7.27
N SER A 18 7.07 13.69 7.83
CA SER A 18 8.36 13.36 8.45
C SER A 18 8.20 12.44 9.65
N LYS A 19 7.16 12.65 10.46
CA LYS A 19 6.85 11.81 11.63
C LYS A 19 6.39 10.42 11.22
N ILE A 20 5.63 10.32 10.12
CA ILE A 20 5.20 9.04 9.55
C ILE A 20 6.42 8.25 9.06
N MET A 21 7.29 8.88 8.27
CA MET A 21 8.52 8.25 7.77
C MET A 21 9.40 7.77 8.92
N GLU A 22 9.53 8.57 9.98
CA GLU A 22 10.26 8.20 11.20
C GLU A 22 9.60 7.02 11.94
N PHE A 23 8.28 7.00 12.07
CA PHE A 23 7.55 5.87 12.66
C PHE A 23 7.81 4.57 11.88
N ILE A 24 7.75 4.61 10.54
CA ILE A 24 8.05 3.46 9.69
C ILE A 24 9.50 3.01 9.88
N LYS A 25 10.44 3.96 9.92
CA LYS A 25 11.86 3.67 10.15
C LYS A 25 12.10 2.95 11.47
N ASN A 26 11.47 3.43 12.56
CA ASN A 26 11.74 2.98 13.91
C ASN A 26 10.94 1.73 14.31
N HIS A 27 9.75 1.53 13.74
CA HIS A 27 8.83 0.47 14.16
C HIS A 27 8.52 -0.57 13.09
N TRP A 28 8.88 -0.35 11.83
CA TRP A 28 8.70 -1.33 10.75
C TRP A 28 10.04 -1.85 10.23
N ASN A 29 10.76 -1.01 9.48
CA ASN A 29 12.07 -1.34 8.93
C ASN A 29 12.77 -0.05 8.50
N LYS A 30 14.01 0.15 8.98
CA LYS A 30 14.82 1.33 8.63
C LYS A 30 15.13 1.45 7.13
N ASN A 31 15.11 0.34 6.41
CA ASN A 31 15.33 0.25 4.96
C ASN A 31 14.01 0.15 4.17
N HIS A 32 12.86 0.39 4.81
CA HIS A 32 11.59 0.45 4.09
C HIS A 32 11.59 1.64 3.13
N VAL A 33 11.09 1.47 1.90
CA VAL A 33 11.10 2.55 0.89
C VAL A 33 10.44 3.84 1.41
N PHE A 34 9.32 3.71 2.12
CA PHE A 34 8.62 4.85 2.73
C PHE A 34 9.30 5.44 3.97
N ALA A 35 10.37 4.83 4.49
CA ALA A 35 11.15 5.39 5.59
C ALA A 35 12.22 6.41 5.11
N TYR A 36 12.61 6.36 3.83
CA TYR A 36 13.69 7.20 3.30
C TYR A 36 13.35 7.94 2.00
N SER A 37 12.36 7.50 1.21
CA SER A 37 11.89 8.25 0.04
C SER A 37 10.52 8.85 0.30
N LYS A 38 10.50 10.18 0.40
CA LYS A 38 9.25 10.95 0.46
C LYS A 38 8.50 10.83 -0.87
N GLU A 39 9.21 10.79 -1.99
CA GLU A 39 8.65 10.68 -3.33
C GLU A 39 7.83 9.39 -3.49
N ALA A 40 8.35 8.27 -2.99
CA ALA A 40 7.62 7.00 -3.01
C ALA A 40 6.37 7.03 -2.11
N LEU A 41 6.49 7.65 -0.93
CA LEU A 41 5.36 7.82 0.00
C LEU A 41 4.29 8.73 -0.61
N ASP A 42 4.70 9.85 -1.21
CA ASP A 42 3.81 10.79 -1.90
C ASP A 42 3.11 10.12 -3.08
N PHE A 43 3.85 9.39 -3.91
CA PHE A 43 3.28 8.64 -5.03
C PHE A 43 2.15 7.72 -4.57
N GLN A 44 2.35 6.97 -3.49
CA GLN A 44 1.36 5.99 -3.02
C GLN A 44 0.21 6.60 -2.22
N TYR A 45 0.49 7.61 -1.38
CA TYR A 45 -0.41 8.05 -0.33
C TYR A 45 -0.78 9.54 -0.36
N LEU A 46 -0.16 10.40 -1.18
CA LEU A 46 -0.55 11.82 -1.21
C LEU A 46 -1.90 12.00 -1.93
N ASP A 47 -2.93 12.36 -1.16
CA ASP A 47 -4.22 12.75 -1.68
C ASP A 47 -4.24 14.27 -1.91
N LYS A 48 -3.90 14.66 -3.15
CA LYS A 48 -3.89 16.07 -3.56
C LYS A 48 -5.30 16.68 -3.56
N TYR A 49 -6.36 15.90 -3.69
CA TYR A 49 -7.72 16.43 -3.71
C TYR A 49 -8.18 16.81 -2.30
N ASN A 50 -7.95 15.92 -1.33
CA ASN A 50 -8.33 16.14 0.07
C ASN A 50 -7.22 16.80 0.91
N GLN A 51 -6.11 17.20 0.31
CA GLN A 51 -4.97 17.88 0.96
C GLN A 51 -4.49 17.15 2.22
N ARG A 52 -4.29 15.83 2.09
CA ARG A 52 -3.89 14.94 3.18
C ARG A 52 -3.08 13.76 2.67
N TYR A 53 -2.51 12.99 3.58
CA TYR A 53 -2.08 11.64 3.24
C TYR A 53 -3.23 10.66 3.45
N ASN A 54 -3.39 9.71 2.53
CA ASN A 54 -4.25 8.53 2.67
C ASN A 54 -3.63 7.52 3.66
N ILE A 55 -3.40 8.01 4.87
CA ILE A 55 -2.89 7.28 6.02
C ILE A 55 -3.79 7.64 7.19
N VAL A 56 -4.31 6.63 7.88
CA VAL A 56 -4.95 6.80 9.20
C VAL A 56 -3.88 6.68 10.27
N LEU A 57 -3.88 7.59 11.23
CA LEU A 57 -3.01 7.59 12.40
C LEU A 57 -3.81 7.20 13.64
N GLY A 58 -3.20 6.37 14.49
CA GLY A 58 -3.61 6.18 15.88
C GLY A 58 -2.60 6.85 16.78
N LEU A 59 -3.04 7.84 17.55
CA LEU A 59 -2.21 8.69 18.37
C LEU A 59 -2.53 8.44 19.84
N GLU A 60 -1.49 8.40 20.67
CA GLU A 60 -1.60 8.41 22.13
C GLU A 60 -0.73 9.57 22.62
N ASN A 61 -1.34 10.58 23.25
CA ASN A 61 -0.65 11.81 23.68
C ASN A 61 0.14 12.49 22.55
N ASN A 62 -0.46 12.62 21.36
CA ASN A 62 0.15 13.17 20.13
C ASN A 62 1.35 12.39 19.57
N ILE A 63 1.60 11.17 20.05
CA ILE A 63 2.64 10.27 19.54
C ILE A 63 1.98 9.19 18.68
N ILE A 64 2.51 8.98 17.47
CA ILE A 64 2.01 7.94 16.55
C ILE A 64 2.28 6.56 17.18
N GLN A 65 1.21 5.82 17.45
CA GLN A 65 1.23 4.45 17.94
C GLN A 65 0.92 3.44 16.83
N SER A 66 0.21 3.89 15.79
CA SER A 66 -0.16 3.06 14.65
C SER A 66 -0.38 3.89 13.39
N ILE A 67 -0.14 3.25 12.24
CA ILE A 67 -0.45 3.78 10.91
C ILE A 67 -1.19 2.74 10.08
N LEU A 68 -2.08 3.21 9.21
CA LEU A 68 -2.74 2.42 8.18
C LEU A 68 -2.81 3.23 6.89
N GLY A 69 -1.88 2.96 5.97
CA GLY A 69 -1.90 3.49 4.62
C GLY A 69 -2.93 2.78 3.75
N PHE A 70 -3.55 3.53 2.85
CA PHE A 70 -4.48 3.01 1.87
C PHE A 70 -4.38 3.84 0.58
N THR A 71 -4.87 3.28 -0.52
CA THR A 71 -4.92 3.98 -1.81
C THR A 71 -6.31 3.83 -2.39
N LEU A 72 -6.91 4.95 -2.81
CA LEU A 72 -8.14 4.93 -3.58
C LEU A 72 -7.79 4.79 -5.05
N LEU A 73 -8.43 3.88 -5.79
CA LEU A 73 -8.14 3.74 -7.22
C LEU A 73 -8.45 5.02 -8.01
N SER A 74 -9.37 5.84 -7.50
CA SER A 74 -9.68 7.15 -8.07
C SER A 74 -8.51 8.14 -8.07
N GLN A 75 -7.43 7.86 -7.34
CA GLN A 75 -6.17 8.60 -7.41
C GLN A 75 -5.50 8.47 -8.78
N TYR A 76 -5.69 7.35 -9.46
CA TYR A 76 -5.06 7.06 -10.76
C TYR A 76 -6.04 7.17 -11.93
N ASP A 77 -7.34 6.98 -11.69
CA ASP A 77 -8.37 7.25 -12.68
C ASP A 77 -9.60 7.89 -12.03
N ASN A 78 -9.81 9.19 -12.28
CA ASN A 78 -10.93 9.94 -11.71
C ASN A 78 -12.31 9.37 -12.09
N LYS A 79 -12.41 8.59 -13.17
CA LYS A 79 -13.67 7.91 -13.55
C LYS A 79 -14.09 6.86 -12.52
N LEU A 80 -13.15 6.36 -11.69
CA LEU A 80 -13.40 5.36 -10.65
C LEU A 80 -13.86 5.97 -9.32
N LYS A 81 -14.02 7.30 -9.21
CA LYS A 81 -14.41 7.97 -7.97
C LYS A 81 -15.72 7.45 -7.37
N THR A 82 -16.68 7.07 -8.21
CA THR A 82 -17.98 6.51 -7.78
C THR A 82 -17.90 5.07 -7.28
N ASN A 83 -16.83 4.34 -7.62
CA ASN A 83 -16.63 2.97 -7.16
C ASN A 83 -16.19 2.94 -5.70
N ARG A 84 -15.41 3.94 -5.24
CA ARG A 84 -14.83 3.95 -3.89
C ARG A 84 -14.04 2.66 -3.61
N ASP A 85 -13.29 2.22 -4.61
CA ASP A 85 -12.41 1.05 -4.51
C ASP A 85 -11.16 1.44 -3.73
N LEU A 86 -10.87 0.67 -2.68
CA LEU A 86 -9.79 0.93 -1.75
C LEU A 86 -8.80 -0.23 -1.77
N TRP A 87 -7.52 0.08 -1.77
CA TRP A 87 -6.45 -0.89 -1.54
C TRP A 87 -5.77 -0.57 -0.23
N PHE A 88 -5.65 -1.56 0.65
CA PHE A 88 -4.79 -1.42 1.81
C PHE A 88 -3.33 -1.38 1.40
N GLY A 89 -2.54 -0.63 2.16
CA GLY A 89 -1.11 -0.52 2.00
C GLY A 89 -0.40 -0.88 3.30
N ILE A 90 0.56 -0.05 3.69
CA ILE A 90 1.33 -0.25 4.92
C ILE A 90 0.42 -0.24 6.15
N TRP A 91 0.55 -1.25 7.01
CA TRP A 91 -0.19 -1.33 8.27
C TRP A 91 0.75 -1.75 9.39
N LYS A 92 0.94 -0.85 10.35
CA LYS A 92 1.79 -1.12 11.51
C LYS A 92 1.20 -0.50 12.76
N SER A 93 1.08 -1.30 13.80
CA SER A 93 0.74 -0.86 15.14
C SER A 93 1.81 -1.31 16.15
N ILE A 94 2.07 -0.49 17.16
CA ILE A 94 2.85 -0.88 18.35
C ILE A 94 2.00 -1.79 19.23
N LYS A 95 0.71 -1.45 19.42
CA LYS A 95 -0.27 -2.20 20.22
C LYS A 95 -1.41 -2.73 19.32
N PRO A 96 -1.76 -4.03 19.31
CA PRO A 96 -2.76 -4.58 18.37
C PRO A 96 -4.12 -3.85 18.33
N ALA A 97 -4.65 -3.43 19.49
CA ALA A 97 -5.95 -2.76 19.60
C ALA A 97 -6.05 -1.47 18.76
N PHE A 98 -4.98 -0.67 18.72
CA PHE A 98 -4.92 0.53 17.90
C PHE A 98 -5.03 0.19 16.40
N GLY A 99 -4.42 -0.91 15.96
CA GLY A 99 -4.45 -1.34 14.57
C GLY A 99 -5.86 -1.66 14.08
N LEU A 100 -6.66 -2.37 14.88
CA LEU A 100 -8.06 -2.67 14.58
C LEU A 100 -8.93 -1.40 14.54
N ALA A 101 -8.65 -0.46 15.45
CA ALA A 101 -9.38 0.80 15.51
C ALA A 101 -9.14 1.67 14.26
N LEU A 102 -7.93 1.64 13.66
CA LEU A 102 -7.66 2.33 12.39
C LEU A 102 -8.49 1.76 11.24
N ILE A 103 -8.59 0.43 11.15
CA ILE A 103 -9.38 -0.23 10.12
C ILE A 103 -10.85 0.15 10.29
N LYS A 104 -11.40 0.03 11.51
CA LYS A 104 -12.78 0.42 11.81
C LYS A 104 -13.06 1.87 11.39
N PHE A 105 -12.22 2.81 11.83
CA PHE A 105 -12.34 4.22 11.45
C PHE A 105 -12.35 4.41 9.93
N LEU A 106 -11.43 3.77 9.21
CA LEU A 106 -11.34 3.90 7.75
C LEU A 106 -12.61 3.41 7.05
N LEU A 107 -13.10 2.23 7.44
CA LEU A 107 -14.27 1.60 6.81
C LEU A 107 -15.56 2.37 7.10
N GLU A 108 -15.74 2.85 8.33
CA GLU A 108 -16.91 3.66 8.71
C GLU A 108 -16.90 5.04 8.05
N THR A 109 -15.70 5.62 7.87
CA THR A 109 -15.54 6.96 7.29
C THR A 109 -15.68 6.95 5.77
N LEU A 110 -15.00 6.04 5.08
CA LEU A 110 -14.97 6.03 3.60
C LEU A 110 -16.06 5.16 2.97
N LYS A 111 -16.59 4.17 3.71
CA LYS A 111 -17.60 3.22 3.22
C LYS A 111 -17.25 2.68 1.81
N PRO A 112 -16.05 2.08 1.63
CA PRO A 112 -15.61 1.59 0.34
C PRO A 112 -16.56 0.51 -0.19
N LYS A 113 -16.74 0.43 -1.52
CA LYS A 113 -17.55 -0.65 -2.11
C LYS A 113 -16.75 -1.93 -2.30
N SER A 114 -15.44 -1.81 -2.50
CA SER A 114 -14.53 -2.93 -2.61
C SER A 114 -13.21 -2.62 -1.89
N ILE A 115 -12.59 -3.66 -1.34
CA ILE A 115 -11.32 -3.55 -0.63
C ILE A 115 -10.37 -4.64 -1.14
N GLY A 116 -9.21 -4.22 -1.63
CA GLY A 116 -8.11 -5.10 -2.02
C GLY A 116 -6.94 -5.03 -1.04
N ASN A 117 -6.14 -6.09 -0.99
CA ASN A 117 -4.83 -6.08 -0.35
C ASN A 117 -3.90 -7.08 -1.05
N ALA A 118 -2.60 -6.84 -0.99
CA ALA A 118 -1.56 -7.75 -1.44
C ALA A 118 -0.35 -7.68 -0.50
N GLY A 119 0.46 -8.74 -0.46
CA GLY A 119 1.67 -8.78 0.37
C GLY A 119 1.40 -8.92 1.87
N LEU A 120 0.36 -9.66 2.25
CA LEU A 120 0.04 -9.96 3.64
C LEU A 120 1.13 -10.81 4.29
N SER A 121 1.55 -10.45 5.50
CA SER A 121 2.35 -11.34 6.35
C SER A 121 1.49 -12.45 6.94
N GLU A 122 2.10 -13.57 7.33
CA GLU A 122 1.40 -14.67 8.03
C GLU A 122 0.66 -14.18 9.29
N HIS A 123 1.24 -13.20 9.99
CA HIS A 123 0.60 -12.57 11.14
C HIS A 123 -0.60 -11.71 10.72
N GLY A 124 -0.48 -10.94 9.64
CA GLY A 124 -1.56 -10.11 9.09
C GLY A 124 -2.77 -10.93 8.67
N ILE A 125 -2.56 -12.10 8.04
CA ILE A 125 -3.63 -13.00 7.58
C ILE A 125 -4.61 -13.35 8.72
N LYS A 126 -4.12 -13.51 9.97
CA LYS A 126 -4.95 -13.84 11.13
C LYS A 126 -6.01 -12.77 11.42
N TYR A 127 -5.66 -11.50 11.21
CA TYR A 127 -6.59 -10.39 11.41
C TYR A 127 -7.58 -10.23 10.26
N TYR A 128 -7.18 -10.58 9.03
CA TYR A 128 -8.06 -10.47 7.87
C TYR A 128 -9.26 -11.43 7.96
N LYS A 129 -9.12 -12.57 8.65
CA LYS A 129 -10.25 -13.45 8.97
C LYS A 129 -11.33 -12.75 9.83
N LEU A 130 -10.97 -11.73 10.61
CA LEU A 130 -11.91 -10.98 11.46
C LEU A 130 -12.79 -10.00 10.65
N PHE A 131 -12.41 -9.70 9.41
CA PHE A 131 -13.06 -8.68 8.59
C PHE A 131 -13.90 -9.28 7.45
N LEU A 132 -14.24 -10.57 7.55
CA LEU A 132 -15.07 -11.28 6.57
C LEU A 132 -14.53 -11.22 5.13
N TYR A 133 -13.21 -11.15 4.96
CA TYR A 133 -12.63 -11.30 3.63
C TYR A 133 -12.89 -12.72 3.12
N ASP A 134 -13.63 -12.82 2.04
CA ASP A 134 -14.12 -14.09 1.49
C ASP A 134 -13.01 -14.98 0.92
N LYS A 135 -11.84 -14.38 0.61
CA LYS A 135 -10.78 -15.08 -0.10
C LYS A 135 -9.39 -14.52 0.20
N ILE A 136 -8.47 -15.40 0.58
CA ILE A 136 -7.02 -15.13 0.66
C ILE A 136 -6.35 -16.19 -0.20
N GLU A 137 -5.64 -15.77 -1.25
CA GLU A 137 -4.96 -16.68 -2.16
C GLU A 137 -3.50 -16.27 -2.33
N PRO A 138 -2.57 -17.24 -2.49
CA PRO A 138 -1.24 -16.93 -2.96
C PRO A 138 -1.30 -16.37 -4.39
N LEU A 139 -0.66 -15.23 -4.62
CA LEU A 139 -0.47 -14.71 -5.97
C LEU A 139 0.53 -15.60 -6.70
N LYS A 140 0.15 -16.10 -7.88
CA LYS A 140 1.10 -16.74 -8.78
C LYS A 140 2.02 -15.65 -9.34
N HIS A 141 3.30 -15.71 -9.02
CA HIS A 141 4.28 -14.76 -9.51
C HIS A 141 4.72 -15.15 -10.92
N PHE A 142 4.22 -14.42 -11.92
CA PHE A 142 4.64 -14.56 -13.31
C PHE A 142 5.65 -13.48 -13.68
N TYR A 143 6.54 -13.79 -14.60
CA TYR A 143 7.50 -12.84 -15.15
C TYR A 143 7.65 -13.04 -16.65
N ILE A 144 8.03 -11.97 -17.35
CA ILE A 144 8.49 -12.03 -18.74
C ILE A 144 9.97 -11.64 -18.72
N LYS A 145 10.83 -12.60 -19.06
CA LYS A 145 12.27 -12.33 -19.19
C LYS A 145 12.51 -11.51 -20.45
N ASN A 146 13.30 -10.45 -20.33
CA ASN A 146 13.81 -9.75 -21.50
C ASN A 146 15.04 -10.49 -22.03
N ASP A 147 14.85 -11.38 -23.00
CA ASP A 147 15.94 -12.19 -23.59
C ASP A 147 16.98 -11.38 -24.38
N LYS A 148 16.76 -10.09 -24.60
CA LYS A 148 17.75 -9.18 -25.18
C LYS A 148 18.74 -8.62 -24.14
N LYS A 149 18.51 -8.85 -22.84
CA LYS A 149 19.38 -8.40 -21.75
C LYS A 149 20.19 -9.56 -21.18
N ASN A 150 21.47 -9.31 -20.94
CA ASN A 150 22.39 -10.25 -20.31
C ASN A 150 22.71 -9.89 -18.84
N ILE A 151 22.35 -8.67 -18.42
CA ILE A 151 22.60 -8.17 -17.06
C ILE A 151 21.26 -7.75 -16.46
N PHE A 152 20.99 -8.25 -15.25
CA PHE A 152 19.76 -7.99 -14.50
C PHE A 152 20.11 -7.58 -13.08
N HIS A 153 19.44 -6.55 -12.56
CA HIS A 153 19.71 -6.00 -11.22
C HIS A 153 18.78 -6.54 -10.13
N ILE A 154 17.64 -7.11 -10.52
CA ILE A 154 16.55 -7.49 -9.59
C ILE A 154 16.12 -8.95 -9.75
N ALA A 155 16.79 -9.72 -10.62
CA ALA A 155 16.49 -11.13 -10.87
C ALA A 155 17.74 -11.88 -11.35
N ASP A 156 17.85 -13.16 -10.98
CA ASP A 156 18.85 -14.10 -11.49
C ASP A 156 18.13 -15.18 -12.32
N PHE A 157 18.55 -15.37 -13.57
CA PHE A 157 17.95 -16.30 -14.52
C PHE A 157 18.84 -17.53 -14.80
N LYS A 158 19.88 -17.79 -14.00
CA LYS A 158 20.76 -18.96 -14.17
C LYS A 158 20.02 -20.29 -14.20
N ASN A 159 18.96 -20.42 -13.40
CA ASN A 159 18.15 -21.63 -13.28
C ASN A 159 16.75 -21.49 -13.90
N SER A 160 16.57 -20.56 -14.84
CA SER A 160 15.27 -20.38 -15.48
C SER A 160 14.96 -21.56 -16.40
N PRO A 161 13.72 -22.09 -16.37
CA PRO A 161 13.33 -23.16 -17.27
C PRO A 161 13.47 -22.71 -18.72
N SER A 162 13.94 -23.62 -19.59
CA SER A 162 13.97 -23.40 -21.03
C SER A 162 12.56 -23.17 -21.54
N ILE A 163 12.25 -21.94 -21.96
CA ILE A 163 10.97 -21.63 -22.58
C ILE A 163 11.02 -22.18 -24.00
N HIS A 164 10.45 -23.38 -24.21
CA HIS A 164 10.13 -23.84 -25.56
C HIS A 164 9.14 -22.84 -26.16
N SER A 165 9.51 -22.28 -27.31
CA SER A 165 8.82 -21.21 -28.04
C SER A 165 7.35 -21.03 -27.64
N LEU A 166 7.01 -19.84 -27.15
CA LEU A 166 5.62 -19.40 -27.10
C LEU A 166 5.00 -19.69 -28.47
N LYS A 167 4.00 -20.60 -28.53
CA LYS A 167 3.10 -20.66 -29.70
C LYS A 167 2.72 -19.22 -30.00
N SER A 168 2.88 -18.77 -31.24
CA SER A 168 2.62 -17.38 -31.64
C SER A 168 1.31 -16.87 -31.04
N ILE A 169 1.40 -16.18 -29.91
CA ILE A 169 0.25 -15.53 -29.30
C ILE A 169 0.20 -14.18 -30.00
N ASN A 170 -0.85 -13.96 -30.80
CA ASN A 170 -1.11 -12.65 -31.38
C ASN A 170 -1.52 -11.69 -30.26
N LEU A 171 -0.54 -11.16 -29.54
CA LEU A 171 -0.72 -10.11 -28.55
C LEU A 171 -0.67 -8.76 -29.26
N THR A 172 -1.74 -7.99 -29.13
CA THR A 172 -1.72 -6.57 -29.49
C THR A 172 -1.14 -5.79 -28.33
N TYR A 173 0.01 -5.15 -28.52
CA TYR A 173 0.63 -4.29 -27.51
C TYR A 173 0.96 -2.93 -28.11
N LYS A 174 0.91 -1.89 -27.26
CA LYS A 174 1.36 -0.54 -27.60
C LYS A 174 2.61 -0.24 -26.79
N ILE A 175 3.69 0.17 -27.47
CA ILE A 175 4.84 0.76 -26.79
C ILE A 175 4.45 2.20 -26.46
N LEU A 176 4.39 2.52 -25.17
CA LEU A 176 4.19 3.90 -24.72
C LEU A 176 5.53 4.62 -24.68
N ASN A 177 5.58 5.83 -25.22
CA ASN A 177 6.69 6.74 -24.93
C ASN A 177 6.55 7.30 -23.51
N LEU A 178 7.60 7.97 -23.01
CA LEU A 178 7.62 8.49 -21.63
C LEU A 178 6.47 9.48 -21.36
N GLU A 179 6.14 10.33 -22.33
CA GLU A 179 5.05 11.29 -22.20
C GLU A 179 3.69 10.59 -22.15
N GLU A 180 3.49 9.57 -22.96
CA GLU A 180 2.27 8.74 -22.95
C GLU A 180 2.13 7.95 -21.65
N PHE A 181 3.22 7.42 -21.11
CA PHE A 181 3.23 6.71 -19.83
C PHE A 181 2.93 7.65 -18.66
N ILE A 182 3.45 8.88 -18.68
CA ILE A 182 3.15 9.88 -17.65
C ILE A 182 1.67 10.32 -17.70
N LYS A 183 1.03 10.26 -18.88
CA LYS A 183 -0.37 10.64 -19.08
C LYS A 183 -1.39 9.52 -18.89
N SER A 184 -0.96 8.25 -18.84
CA SER A 184 -1.83 7.09 -18.62
C SER A 184 -2.19 6.91 -17.15
#